data_AF-A0A0K2RAQ5-F1
#
_entry.id   AF-A0A0K2RAQ5-F1
#
_cell.length_a   1.000
_cell.length_b   1.000
_cell.length_c   1.000
_cell.angle_alpha   90.00
_cell.angle_beta   90.00
_cell.angle_gamma   90.00
#
_symmetry.space_group_name_H-M   'P 1'
#
loop_
_entity.id
_entity.type
_entity.pdbx_description
1 polymer ?
#
loop_
_entity_poly.entity_id
_entity_poly.type
_entity_poly.pdbx_seq_one_letter_code
_entity_poly.pdbx_strand_id
1 'polypeptide(L)'
;MANYSVTAEQLTEGALVLVRGKLGFARLTHLIEGAELQASDARRAQNSMNPVGVPHTTATVTGAEVICKDPANPTLEERFVAERRYASKKRPETGANYSIDSKGRNLPVIAIPNGGGQVTQDTSGQELAQGLDVTLVLRVYKPKTYNKRGLSLDQVIVNEPVKYYGGNTSTNELAARGIVFAAPPQAVQAGQNAPVGEAAPIDTTNVADAGTGTVIDENGFAFPAPAATPVQAAQPVQVQAQPVATAAPATAAPQAQPVAQAPAQHTETQEEMIARLIRENAELKDAGSAIGAPAPGNPWADNGQEAEPAGITYRG
;
A
#
# COMPACT_ATOMS: atom_id res chain seq x y z
N MET A 1 -33.87 5.73 -4.30
CA MET A 1 -33.03 4.92 -3.38
C MET A 1 -32.82 3.57 -4.02
N ALA A 2 -31.62 2.98 -3.92
CA ALA A 2 -31.44 1.60 -4.34
C ALA A 2 -32.24 0.69 -3.39
N ASN A 3 -33.11 -0.14 -3.95
CA ASN A 3 -33.87 -1.12 -3.18
C ASN A 3 -32.99 -2.35 -2.99
N TYR A 4 -32.42 -2.50 -1.80
CA TYR A 4 -31.65 -3.68 -1.42
C TYR A 4 -32.60 -4.79 -0.99
N SER A 5 -32.40 -6.01 -1.52
CA SER A 5 -33.24 -7.17 -1.17
C SER A 5 -32.77 -7.85 0.12
N VAL A 6 -31.48 -7.69 0.48
CA VAL A 6 -30.91 -8.21 1.73
C VAL A 6 -30.57 -7.08 2.69
N THR A 7 -31.11 -7.20 3.90
CA THR A 7 -30.88 -6.25 5.01
C THR A 7 -29.69 -6.65 5.85
N ALA A 8 -29.09 -5.68 6.56
CA ALA A 8 -27.89 -5.93 7.36
C ALA A 8 -28.17 -6.77 8.61
N GLU A 9 -29.43 -6.87 9.02
CA GLU A 9 -29.90 -7.66 10.16
C GLU A 9 -30.02 -9.16 9.84
N GLN A 10 -30.03 -9.53 8.56
CA GLN A 10 -30.16 -10.91 8.10
C GLN A 10 -28.82 -11.63 7.97
N LEU A 11 -27.70 -10.90 8.09
CA LEU A 11 -26.37 -11.48 7.89
C LEU A 11 -25.94 -12.36 9.07
N THR A 12 -25.27 -13.44 8.72
CA THR A 12 -24.69 -14.43 9.64
C THR A 12 -23.33 -13.96 10.12
N GLU A 13 -23.15 -13.87 11.44
CA GLU A 13 -21.88 -13.46 12.04
C GLU A 13 -20.76 -14.46 11.70
N GLY A 14 -19.57 -13.94 11.38
CA GLY A 14 -18.41 -14.76 11.01
C GLY A 14 -18.42 -15.27 9.57
N ALA A 15 -19.52 -15.12 8.82
CA ALA A 15 -19.55 -15.46 7.40
C ALA A 15 -18.55 -14.61 6.61
N LEU A 16 -17.97 -15.23 5.58
CA LEU A 16 -16.99 -14.61 4.69
C LEU A 16 -17.62 -14.28 3.34
N VAL A 17 -17.23 -13.15 2.76
CA VAL A 17 -17.58 -12.77 1.39
C VAL A 17 -16.32 -12.32 0.68
N LEU A 18 -16.11 -12.81 -0.54
CA LEU A 18 -14.94 -12.49 -1.35
C LEU A 18 -15.34 -11.53 -2.47
N VAL A 19 -14.58 -10.44 -2.64
CA VAL A 19 -14.78 -9.48 -3.72
C VAL A 19 -13.50 -9.33 -4.52
N ARG A 20 -13.50 -9.78 -5.78
CA ARG A 20 -12.36 -9.64 -6.69
C ARG A 20 -12.50 -8.39 -7.54
N GLY A 21 -11.37 -7.76 -7.86
CA GLY A 21 -11.31 -6.64 -8.80
C GLY A 21 -9.93 -6.04 -8.87
N LYS A 22 -9.81 -4.95 -9.64
CA LYS A 22 -8.56 -4.17 -9.70
C LYS A 22 -8.52 -3.14 -8.58
N LEU A 23 -7.43 -3.08 -7.83
CA LEU A 23 -7.26 -2.16 -6.70
C LEU A 23 -7.23 -0.71 -7.21
N GLY A 24 -8.24 0.08 -6.88
CA GLY A 24 -8.35 1.49 -7.28
C GLY A 24 -7.77 2.45 -6.24
N PHE A 25 -7.98 2.19 -4.95
CA PHE A 25 -7.42 2.99 -3.85
C PHE A 25 -7.39 2.15 -2.59
N ALA A 26 -6.33 2.29 -1.79
CA ALA A 26 -6.21 1.55 -0.55
C ALA A 26 -5.34 2.29 0.47
N ARG A 27 -5.67 2.06 1.75
CA ARG A 27 -4.84 2.30 2.94
C ARG A 27 -4.99 1.06 3.81
N LEU A 28 -4.01 0.17 3.73
CA LEU A 28 -4.04 -1.16 4.34
C LEU A 28 -2.97 -1.32 5.42
N THR A 29 -1.84 -0.62 5.30
CA THR A 29 -0.69 -0.81 6.20
C THR A 29 -0.67 0.11 7.42
N HIS A 30 -1.59 1.09 7.47
CA HIS A 30 -1.82 1.94 8.64
C HIS A 30 -3.28 2.41 8.70
N LEU A 31 -3.70 2.89 9.86
CA LEU A 31 -5.03 3.48 10.05
C LEU A 31 -5.04 4.93 9.55
N ILE A 32 -6.08 5.31 8.83
CA ILE A 32 -6.38 6.71 8.54
C ILE A 32 -6.85 7.36 9.85
N GLU A 33 -5.98 8.14 10.46
CA GLU A 33 -6.23 8.79 11.75
C GLU A 33 -5.62 10.20 11.83
N GLY A 34 -5.87 10.92 12.94
CA GLY A 34 -5.34 12.26 13.18
C GLY A 34 -5.64 13.25 12.04
N ALA A 35 -4.60 13.91 11.53
CA ALA A 35 -4.71 14.87 10.43
C ALA A 35 -5.12 14.21 9.10
N GLU A 36 -4.75 12.95 8.85
CA GLU A 36 -5.16 12.23 7.63
C GLU A 36 -6.67 11.96 7.65
N LEU A 37 -7.22 11.60 8.82
CA LEU A 37 -8.67 11.44 8.99
C LEU A 37 -9.43 12.74 8.77
N GLN A 38 -8.95 13.85 9.35
CA GLN A 38 -9.57 15.17 9.15
C GLN A 38 -9.59 15.57 7.67
N ALA A 39 -8.48 15.37 6.95
CA ALA A 39 -8.40 15.66 5.51
C ALA A 39 -9.31 14.74 4.68
N SER A 40 -9.37 13.45 5.02
CA SER A 40 -10.24 12.46 4.38
C SER A 40 -11.72 12.82 4.57
N ASP A 41 -12.13 13.13 5.79
CA ASP A 41 -13.51 13.50 6.13
C ASP A 41 -13.92 14.84 5.51
N ALA A 42 -13.02 15.83 5.47
CA ALA A 42 -13.25 17.08 4.76
C ALA A 42 -13.48 16.86 3.26
N ARG A 43 -12.67 16.00 2.62
CA ARG A 43 -12.86 15.63 1.21
C ARG A 43 -14.18 14.90 0.98
N ARG A 44 -14.59 14.01 1.89
CA ARG A 44 -15.90 13.33 1.81
C ARG A 44 -17.04 14.32 1.90
N ALA A 45 -17.00 15.25 2.86
CA ALA A 45 -17.99 16.30 3.01
C ALA A 45 -18.10 17.19 1.76
N GLN A 46 -16.97 17.57 1.15
CA GLN A 46 -16.94 18.32 -0.12
C GLN A 46 -17.59 17.55 -1.28
N ASN A 47 -17.57 16.22 -1.25
CA ASN A 47 -18.23 15.37 -2.24
C ASN A 47 -19.64 14.94 -1.81
N SER A 48 -20.24 15.60 -0.81
CA SER A 48 -21.56 15.27 -0.24
C SER A 48 -21.66 13.83 0.26
N MET A 49 -20.55 13.27 0.73
CA MET A 49 -20.45 11.95 1.34
C MET A 49 -20.35 12.10 2.86
N ASN A 50 -20.90 11.13 3.59
CA ASN A 50 -20.78 11.11 5.04
C ASN A 50 -19.32 10.86 5.45
N PRO A 51 -18.80 11.60 6.45
CA PRO A 51 -17.49 11.32 7.02
C PRO A 51 -17.48 9.94 7.71
N VAL A 52 -16.30 9.33 7.80
CA VAL A 52 -16.14 8.06 8.51
C VAL A 52 -16.02 8.31 10.02
N GLY A 53 -15.33 9.40 10.40
CA GLY A 53 -15.28 9.96 11.75
C GLY A 53 -14.46 9.18 12.77
N VAL A 54 -13.89 8.04 12.40
CA VAL A 54 -13.09 7.19 13.30
C VAL A 54 -11.88 6.61 12.56
N PRO A 55 -10.79 6.23 13.26
CA PRO A 55 -9.68 5.50 12.66
C PRO A 55 -10.15 4.26 11.89
N HIS A 56 -9.67 4.10 10.66
CA HIS A 56 -10.09 3.00 9.77
C HIS A 56 -9.04 2.70 8.70
N THR A 57 -9.06 1.49 8.16
CA THR A 57 -8.47 1.18 6.85
C THR A 57 -9.52 1.32 5.76
N THR A 58 -9.08 1.48 4.52
CA THR A 58 -10.01 1.59 3.38
C THR A 58 -9.46 0.84 2.17
N ALA A 59 -10.36 0.23 1.41
CA ALA A 59 -10.04 -0.40 0.15
C ALA A 59 -11.16 -0.14 -0.85
N THR A 60 -10.79 0.18 -2.08
CA THR A 60 -11.69 0.31 -3.22
C THR A 60 -11.17 -0.54 -4.36
N VAL A 61 -12.03 -1.41 -4.89
CA VAL A 61 -11.78 -2.19 -6.09
C VAL A 61 -12.72 -1.76 -7.21
N THR A 62 -12.18 -1.72 -8.43
CA THR A 62 -12.89 -1.47 -9.70
C THR A 62 -13.09 -2.78 -10.45
N GLY A 63 -14.12 -2.87 -11.29
CA GLY A 63 -14.51 -4.14 -11.91
C GLY A 63 -14.85 -5.20 -10.85
N ALA A 64 -15.45 -4.78 -9.76
CA ALA A 64 -15.74 -5.56 -8.57
C ALA A 64 -16.74 -6.69 -8.88
N GLU A 65 -16.32 -7.92 -8.60
CA GLU A 65 -17.12 -9.13 -8.72
C GLU A 65 -17.16 -9.85 -7.37
N VAL A 66 -18.35 -10.27 -6.95
CA VAL A 66 -18.47 -11.11 -5.76
C VAL A 66 -18.20 -12.55 -6.18
N ILE A 67 -17.19 -13.17 -5.60
CA ILE A 67 -16.90 -14.58 -5.84
C ILE A 67 -17.86 -15.39 -4.97
N CYS A 68 -18.91 -15.92 -5.59
CA CYS A 68 -19.86 -16.79 -4.93
C CYS A 68 -19.27 -18.19 -4.75
N LYS A 69 -19.49 -18.81 -3.59
CA LYS A 69 -19.16 -20.22 -3.38
C LYS A 69 -19.97 -21.15 -4.30
N ASP A 70 -21.25 -20.83 -4.48
CA ASP A 70 -22.14 -21.48 -5.44
C ASP A 70 -22.88 -20.39 -6.24
N PRO A 71 -22.51 -20.13 -7.51
CA PRO A 71 -23.16 -19.12 -8.33
C PRO A 71 -24.65 -19.36 -8.59
N ALA A 72 -25.11 -20.62 -8.52
CA ALA A 72 -26.53 -20.94 -8.69
C ALA A 72 -27.36 -20.60 -7.45
N ASN A 73 -26.73 -20.63 -6.26
CA ASN A 73 -27.38 -20.39 -4.98
C ASN A 73 -26.53 -19.46 -4.10
N PRO A 74 -26.41 -18.17 -4.46
CA PRO A 74 -25.59 -17.24 -3.70
C PRO A 74 -26.16 -17.03 -2.29
N THR A 75 -25.25 -16.93 -1.31
CA THR A 75 -25.61 -16.70 0.09
C THR A 75 -26.22 -15.30 0.30
N LEU A 76 -26.86 -15.08 1.45
CA LEU A 76 -27.40 -13.76 1.78
C LEU A 76 -26.29 -12.70 1.85
N GLU A 77 -25.13 -13.08 2.37
CA GLU A 77 -23.97 -12.22 2.51
C GLU A 77 -23.35 -11.87 1.15
N GLU A 78 -23.23 -12.85 0.25
CA GLU A 78 -22.78 -12.62 -1.13
C GLU A 78 -23.74 -11.68 -1.87
N ARG A 79 -25.05 -11.91 -1.78
CA ARG A 79 -26.08 -11.04 -2.35
C ARG A 79 -26.03 -9.63 -1.74
N PHE A 80 -25.88 -9.52 -0.43
CA PHE A 80 -25.79 -8.25 0.29
C PHE A 80 -24.65 -7.38 -0.22
N VAL A 81 -23.48 -7.99 -0.46
CA VAL A 81 -22.31 -7.30 -1.03
C VAL A 81 -22.51 -7.01 -2.52
N ALA A 82 -23.05 -7.97 -3.28
CA ALA A 82 -23.28 -7.83 -4.71
C ALA A 82 -24.19 -6.64 -5.05
N GLU A 83 -25.23 -6.42 -4.25
CA GLU A 83 -26.18 -5.30 -4.37
C GLU A 83 -25.57 -3.93 -3.98
N ARG A 84 -24.50 -3.91 -3.17
CA ARG A 84 -23.84 -2.69 -2.69
C ARG A 84 -22.68 -2.22 -3.55
N ARG A 85 -22.37 -2.97 -4.61
CA ARG A 85 -21.49 -2.48 -5.68
C ARG A 85 -22.14 -1.27 -6.35
N TYR A 86 -21.34 -0.32 -6.77
CA TYR A 86 -21.82 0.94 -7.35
C TYR A 86 -21.13 1.23 -8.67
N ALA A 87 -21.84 1.84 -9.61
CA ALA A 87 -21.22 2.41 -10.80
C ALA A 87 -20.74 3.84 -10.50
N SER A 88 -19.49 4.15 -10.86
CA SER A 88 -18.98 5.52 -10.72
C SER A 88 -19.56 6.43 -11.80
N LYS A 89 -20.22 7.53 -11.40
CA LYS A 89 -20.70 8.55 -12.36
C LYS A 89 -19.58 9.27 -13.09
N LYS A 90 -18.44 9.47 -12.41
CA LYS A 90 -17.26 10.18 -12.95
C LYS A 90 -16.39 9.28 -13.81
N ARG A 91 -16.43 7.96 -13.55
CA ARG A 91 -15.58 6.95 -14.18
C ARG A 91 -16.39 5.71 -14.56
N PRO A 92 -17.33 5.81 -15.50
CA PRO A 92 -18.19 4.68 -15.88
C PRO A 92 -17.38 3.52 -16.48
N GLU A 93 -16.19 3.79 -17.03
CA GLU A 93 -15.30 2.80 -17.63
C GLU A 93 -14.76 1.78 -16.60
N THR A 94 -14.79 2.10 -15.31
CA THR A 94 -14.32 1.19 -14.25
C THR A 94 -15.32 0.08 -13.93
N GLY A 95 -16.52 0.10 -14.53
CA GLY A 95 -17.58 -0.86 -14.27
C GLY A 95 -18.15 -0.75 -12.85
N ALA A 96 -18.57 -1.88 -12.31
CA ALA A 96 -19.03 -1.98 -10.93
C ALA A 96 -17.83 -1.80 -9.98
N ASN A 97 -17.96 -0.94 -8.98
CA ASN A 97 -16.94 -0.69 -7.97
C ASN A 97 -17.44 -1.15 -6.61
N TYR A 98 -16.52 -1.47 -5.72
CA TYR A 98 -16.83 -1.76 -4.32
C TYR A 98 -15.82 -1.06 -3.42
N SER A 99 -16.31 -0.38 -2.40
CA SER A 99 -15.49 0.34 -1.42
C SER A 99 -15.89 -0.10 -0.02
N ILE A 100 -14.89 -0.30 0.84
CA ILE A 100 -15.09 -0.63 2.25
C ILE A 100 -14.18 0.23 3.13
N ASP A 101 -14.77 0.75 4.21
CA ASP A 101 -14.05 1.40 5.31
C ASP A 101 -14.14 0.48 6.54
N SER A 102 -13.03 -0.15 6.91
CA SER A 102 -12.97 -1.07 8.04
C SER A 102 -12.55 -0.32 9.31
N LYS A 103 -13.50 -0.15 10.24
CA LYS A 103 -13.33 0.64 11.48
C LYS A 103 -12.70 -0.15 12.64
N GLY A 104 -12.13 -1.32 12.33
CA GLY A 104 -11.41 -2.15 13.29
C GLY A 104 -10.04 -1.55 13.62
N ARG A 105 -9.46 -1.94 14.75
CA ARG A 105 -8.08 -1.56 15.12
C ARG A 105 -7.02 -2.43 14.46
N ASN A 106 -7.40 -3.62 14.01
CA ASN A 106 -6.48 -4.54 13.37
C ASN A 106 -6.39 -4.20 11.89
N LEU A 107 -5.17 -4.15 11.37
CA LEU A 107 -4.92 -4.02 9.95
C LEU A 107 -5.29 -5.34 9.25
N PRO A 108 -5.81 -5.28 8.01
CA PRO A 108 -6.06 -6.48 7.23
C PRO A 108 -4.75 -7.19 6.90
N VAL A 109 -4.78 -8.52 6.85
CA VAL A 109 -3.63 -9.31 6.38
C VAL A 109 -3.50 -9.13 4.88
N ILE A 110 -2.31 -8.76 4.41
CA ILE A 110 -2.00 -8.73 2.98
C ILE A 110 -1.36 -10.08 2.63
N ALA A 111 -1.97 -10.85 1.74
CA ALA A 111 -1.47 -12.13 1.27
C ALA A 111 -0.97 -12.00 -0.17
N ILE A 112 0.31 -12.32 -0.39
CA ILE A 112 0.98 -12.22 -1.70
C ILE A 112 1.34 -13.61 -2.24
N PRO A 113 1.33 -13.83 -3.56
CA PRO A 113 1.76 -15.10 -4.14
C PRO A 113 3.23 -15.39 -3.83
N ASN A 114 3.54 -16.59 -3.35
CA ASN A 114 4.92 -17.04 -3.10
C ASN A 114 5.45 -18.02 -4.19
N GLY A 115 4.65 -18.24 -5.24
CA GLY A 115 4.91 -19.27 -6.25
C GLY A 115 4.23 -20.61 -5.94
N GLY A 116 4.00 -21.45 -6.95
CA GLY A 116 3.38 -22.77 -6.75
C GLY A 116 1.90 -22.76 -6.31
N GLY A 117 1.19 -21.64 -6.50
CA GLY A 117 -0.23 -21.51 -6.16
C GLY A 117 -0.52 -21.23 -4.68
N GLN A 118 0.51 -20.99 -3.86
CA GLN A 118 0.36 -20.64 -2.46
C GLN A 118 0.48 -19.12 -2.26
N VAL A 119 0.08 -18.65 -1.07
CA VAL A 119 0.22 -17.25 -0.65
C VAL A 119 0.92 -17.16 0.70
N THR A 120 1.66 -16.08 0.92
CA THR A 120 2.31 -15.75 2.19
C THR A 120 1.90 -14.36 2.64
N GLN A 121 1.92 -14.12 3.95
CA GLN A 121 1.67 -12.79 4.48
C GLN A 121 2.81 -11.83 4.06
N ASP A 122 2.44 -10.66 3.53
CA ASP A 122 3.36 -9.55 3.36
C ASP A 122 3.58 -8.83 4.69
N THR A 123 4.84 -8.57 5.00
CA THR A 123 5.31 -7.86 6.19
C THR A 123 6.14 -6.63 5.85
N SER A 124 6.17 -6.23 4.56
CA SER A 124 6.95 -5.09 4.07
C SER A 124 6.52 -3.74 4.68
N GLY A 125 5.26 -3.64 5.13
CA GLY A 125 4.65 -2.38 5.56
C GLY A 125 4.35 -1.41 4.41
N GLN A 126 4.53 -1.84 3.16
CA GLN A 126 4.31 -1.01 1.98
C GLN A 126 2.88 -1.11 1.46
N GLU A 127 2.33 0.02 1.04
CA GLU A 127 0.97 0.07 0.50
C GLU A 127 0.93 -0.56 -0.91
N LEU A 128 -0.07 -1.39 -1.17
CA LEU A 128 -0.28 -2.04 -2.46
C LEU A 128 -0.52 -1.01 -3.57
N ALA A 129 0.14 -1.20 -4.72
CA ALA A 129 -0.02 -0.33 -5.88
C ALA A 129 -1.44 -0.41 -6.49
N GLN A 130 -1.86 0.70 -7.09
CA GLN A 130 -3.05 0.74 -7.95
C GLN A 130 -2.94 -0.23 -9.13
N GLY A 131 -4.09 -0.73 -9.58
CA GLY A 131 -4.23 -1.60 -10.74
C GLY A 131 -3.94 -3.08 -10.46
N LEU A 132 -3.56 -3.45 -9.23
CA LEU A 132 -3.36 -4.84 -8.85
C LEU A 132 -4.67 -5.64 -8.91
N ASP A 133 -4.64 -6.85 -9.48
CA ASP A 133 -5.73 -7.82 -9.29
C ASP A 133 -5.69 -8.34 -7.85
N VAL A 134 -6.74 -8.06 -7.10
CA VAL A 134 -6.85 -8.45 -5.70
C VAL A 134 -8.22 -9.05 -5.40
N THR A 135 -8.25 -9.87 -4.35
CA THR A 135 -9.47 -10.37 -3.72
C THR A 135 -9.54 -9.82 -2.29
N LEU A 136 -10.56 -9.01 -2.02
CA LEU A 136 -10.90 -8.56 -0.66
C LEU A 136 -11.63 -9.69 0.07
N VAL A 137 -11.13 -10.10 1.23
CA VAL A 137 -11.81 -11.04 2.13
C VAL A 137 -12.54 -10.23 3.19
N LEU A 138 -13.86 -10.23 3.10
CA LEU A 138 -14.75 -9.53 4.01
C LEU A 138 -15.30 -10.50 5.04
N ARG A 139 -15.37 -10.08 6.29
CA ARG A 139 -15.98 -10.86 7.37
C ARG A 139 -17.15 -10.11 7.98
N VAL A 140 -18.27 -10.79 8.15
CA VAL A 140 -19.45 -10.25 8.83
C VAL A 140 -19.20 -10.22 10.33
N TYR A 141 -19.49 -9.09 10.96
CA TYR A 141 -19.42 -8.94 12.41
C TYR A 141 -20.65 -8.22 12.96
N LYS A 142 -21.01 -8.51 14.21
CA LYS A 142 -22.05 -7.77 14.93
C LYS A 142 -21.42 -6.77 15.90
N PRO A 143 -21.62 -5.46 15.71
CA PRO A 143 -21.27 -4.48 16.73
C PRO A 143 -22.06 -4.73 18.02
N LYS A 144 -21.42 -4.59 19.18
CA LYS A 144 -22.05 -4.87 20.49
C LYS A 144 -23.34 -4.08 20.73
N THR A 145 -23.41 -2.85 20.23
CA THR A 145 -24.50 -1.90 20.52
C THR A 145 -25.54 -1.81 19.41
N TYR A 146 -25.38 -2.53 18.29
CA TYR A 146 -26.24 -2.39 17.12
C TYR A 146 -26.78 -3.75 16.63
N ASN A 147 -28.04 -3.77 16.21
CA ASN A 147 -28.66 -4.98 15.63
C ASN A 147 -28.18 -5.26 14.20
N LYS A 148 -27.78 -4.21 13.47
CA LYS A 148 -27.23 -4.32 12.12
C LYS A 148 -25.83 -4.88 12.16
N ARG A 149 -25.56 -5.87 11.32
CA ARG A 149 -24.20 -6.41 11.14
C ARG A 149 -23.41 -5.49 10.21
N GLY A 150 -22.11 -5.44 10.43
CA GLY A 150 -21.14 -4.76 9.57
C GLY A 150 -20.28 -5.76 8.81
N LEU A 151 -19.52 -5.25 7.87
CA LEU A 151 -18.45 -5.97 7.18
C LEU A 151 -17.12 -5.37 7.61
N SER A 152 -16.16 -6.21 7.98
CA SER A 152 -14.77 -5.82 8.19
C SER A 152 -13.92 -6.37 7.05
N LEU A 153 -12.93 -5.58 6.61
CA LEU A 153 -11.88 -6.08 5.74
C LEU A 153 -10.90 -6.90 6.60
N ASP A 154 -10.89 -8.21 6.39
CA ASP A 154 -10.07 -9.14 7.16
C ASP A 154 -8.73 -9.39 6.46
N GLN A 155 -8.77 -9.59 5.14
CA GLN A 155 -7.58 -9.84 4.33
C GLN A 155 -7.70 -9.23 2.94
N VAL A 156 -6.55 -9.00 2.29
CA VAL A 156 -6.43 -8.64 0.88
C VAL A 156 -5.45 -9.62 0.24
N ILE A 157 -5.96 -10.44 -0.68
CA ILE A 157 -5.17 -11.43 -1.42
C ILE A 157 -4.78 -10.82 -2.76
N VAL A 158 -3.49 -10.78 -3.08
CA VAL A 158 -3.00 -10.35 -4.38
C VAL A 158 -2.98 -11.55 -5.32
N ASN A 159 -3.57 -11.42 -6.50
CA ASN A 159 -3.77 -12.52 -7.45
C ASN A 159 -2.72 -12.53 -8.58
N GLU A 160 -1.76 -11.59 -8.55
CA GLU A 160 -0.72 -11.40 -9.56
C GLU A 160 0.60 -10.99 -8.89
N PRO A 161 1.74 -10.88 -9.60
CA PRO A 161 2.99 -10.41 -9.00
C PRO A 161 2.79 -9.07 -8.28
N VAL A 162 3.13 -9.07 -6.99
CA VAL A 162 2.88 -7.91 -6.12
C VAL A 162 3.65 -6.68 -6.60
N LYS A 163 3.01 -5.52 -6.48
CA LYS A 163 3.59 -4.21 -6.74
C LYS A 163 3.18 -3.28 -5.61
N TYR A 164 4.11 -2.47 -5.13
CA TYR A 164 3.84 -1.50 -4.08
C TYR A 164 3.84 -0.09 -4.65
N TYR A 165 3.14 0.84 -3.99
CA TYR A 165 3.36 2.25 -4.25
C TYR A 165 4.81 2.58 -3.92
N GLY A 166 5.56 2.99 -4.95
CA GLY A 166 6.96 3.34 -4.80
C GLY A 166 7.13 4.56 -3.89
N GLY A 167 7.59 4.32 -2.66
CA GLY A 167 8.41 5.28 -1.94
C GLY A 167 9.85 5.11 -2.40
N ASN A 168 10.24 5.82 -3.46
CA ASN A 168 11.55 5.83 -4.11
C ASN A 168 12.02 4.49 -4.72
N THR A 169 12.76 4.59 -5.83
CA THR A 169 13.52 3.48 -6.38
C THR A 169 14.46 2.94 -5.30
N SER A 170 14.44 1.63 -5.05
CA SER A 170 15.31 1.01 -4.05
C SER A 170 16.76 1.28 -4.41
N THR A 171 17.49 1.94 -3.50
CA THR A 171 18.94 2.19 -3.67
C THR A 171 19.72 0.87 -3.83
N ASN A 172 19.20 -0.22 -3.23
CA ASN A 172 19.80 -1.55 -3.36
C ASN A 172 19.56 -2.15 -4.76
N GLU A 173 18.38 -1.94 -5.35
CA GLU A 173 18.11 -2.37 -6.73
C GLU A 173 18.91 -1.58 -7.76
N LEU A 174 19.14 -0.28 -7.49
CA LEU A 174 19.98 0.57 -8.32
C LEU A 174 21.45 0.17 -8.20
N ALA A 175 21.94 -0.11 -6.98
CA ALA A 175 23.30 -0.59 -6.76
C ALA A 175 23.54 -1.93 -7.45
N ALA A 176 22.57 -2.86 -7.41
CA ALA A 176 22.63 -4.13 -8.14
C ALA A 176 22.72 -3.97 -9.67
N ARG A 177 22.31 -2.81 -10.20
CA ARG A 177 22.42 -2.43 -11.62
C ARG A 177 23.61 -1.50 -11.89
N GLY A 178 24.53 -1.35 -10.94
CA GLY A 178 25.72 -0.50 -11.06
C GLY A 178 25.46 1.00 -10.88
N ILE A 179 24.26 1.40 -10.45
CA ILE A 179 23.90 2.80 -10.18
C ILE A 179 24.00 3.03 -8.67
N VAL A 180 25.13 3.59 -8.24
CA VAL A 180 25.40 3.92 -6.83
C VAL A 180 25.34 5.44 -6.68
N PHE A 181 24.43 5.93 -5.84
CA PHE A 181 24.39 7.37 -5.53
C PHE A 181 25.56 7.74 -4.60
N ALA A 182 26.22 8.86 -4.88
CA ALA A 182 27.27 9.40 -4.00
C ALA A 182 26.75 9.86 -2.63
N ALA A 183 25.45 10.14 -2.53
CA ALA A 183 24.72 10.44 -1.29
C ALA A 183 23.29 9.90 -1.40
N PRO A 184 22.59 9.61 -0.29
CA PRO A 184 21.20 9.13 -0.34
C PRO A 184 20.33 10.06 -1.21
N PRO A 185 19.64 9.53 -2.24
CA PRO A 185 18.84 10.35 -3.13
C PRO A 185 17.71 11.05 -2.36
N GLN A 186 17.61 12.37 -2.53
CA GLN A 186 16.54 13.16 -1.94
C GLN A 186 15.53 13.56 -3.01
N ALA A 187 14.24 13.40 -2.69
CA ALA A 187 13.18 13.88 -3.56
C ALA A 187 13.18 15.41 -3.57
N VAL A 188 13.35 16.01 -4.74
CA VAL A 188 13.15 17.45 -4.91
C VAL A 188 11.68 17.69 -5.22
N GLN A 189 11.02 18.53 -4.40
CA GLN A 189 9.62 18.86 -4.61
C GLN A 189 9.47 19.66 -5.91
N ALA A 190 8.45 19.36 -6.70
CA ALA A 190 8.14 20.13 -7.91
C ALA A 190 7.90 21.61 -7.51
N GLY A 191 8.70 22.51 -8.08
CA GLY A 191 8.69 23.95 -7.74
C GLY A 191 9.83 24.42 -6.81
N GLN A 192 10.67 23.51 -6.28
CA GLN A 192 11.88 23.85 -5.54
C GLN A 192 13.15 23.88 -6.41
N ASN A 193 13.05 23.53 -7.70
CA ASN A 193 14.12 23.85 -8.65
C ASN A 193 14.09 25.37 -8.90
N ALA A 194 14.84 26.12 -8.11
CA ALA A 194 15.28 27.42 -8.57
C ALA A 194 16.08 27.19 -9.88
N PRO A 195 15.85 27.95 -10.97
CA PRO A 195 16.73 27.90 -12.12
C PRO A 195 18.14 28.19 -11.60
N VAL A 196 19.01 27.19 -11.65
CA VAL A 196 20.43 27.38 -11.40
C VAL A 196 20.86 28.40 -12.44
N GLY A 197 21.29 29.55 -11.96
CA GLY A 197 21.65 30.70 -12.78
C GLY A 197 22.52 30.28 -13.96
N GLU A 198 22.16 30.83 -15.11
CA GLU A 198 22.99 30.89 -16.31
C GLU A 198 24.46 31.06 -15.89
N ALA A 199 25.32 30.18 -16.40
CA ALA A 199 26.77 30.32 -16.20
C ALA A 199 27.18 31.75 -16.55
N ALA A 200 27.92 32.39 -15.65
CA ALA A 200 28.32 33.78 -15.79
C ALA A 200 28.95 34.03 -17.19
N PRO A 201 28.48 35.03 -17.94
CA PRO A 201 29.08 35.37 -19.21
C PRO A 201 30.49 35.91 -18.97
N ILE A 202 31.42 35.45 -19.81
CA ILE A 202 32.81 35.89 -19.86
C ILE A 202 32.80 37.35 -20.28
N ASP A 203 33.30 38.20 -19.39
CA ASP A 203 33.40 39.64 -19.58
C ASP A 203 34.37 39.97 -20.72
N THR A 204 33.84 40.48 -21.83
CA THR A 204 34.61 41.19 -22.84
C THR A 204 33.85 42.44 -23.28
N THR A 205 34.22 43.56 -22.64
CA THR A 205 34.27 44.91 -23.23
C THR A 205 33.03 45.40 -23.98
N ASN A 206 32.24 46.29 -23.36
CA ASN A 206 32.17 47.71 -23.76
C ASN A 206 31.15 48.53 -22.95
N VAL A 207 31.67 49.65 -22.43
CA VAL A 207 31.16 51.03 -22.31
C VAL A 207 29.64 51.27 -22.15
N ALA A 208 29.31 51.94 -21.04
CA ALA A 208 28.00 52.43 -20.64
C ALA A 208 27.40 53.52 -21.57
N ASP A 209 26.07 53.63 -21.54
CA ASP A 209 25.40 54.94 -21.49
C ASP A 209 24.39 54.96 -20.34
N ALA A 210 24.48 56.00 -19.52
CA ALA A 210 23.69 56.22 -18.33
C ALA A 210 22.63 57.27 -18.65
N GLY A 211 21.35 56.86 -18.76
CA GLY A 211 20.31 57.84 -19.05
C GLY A 211 18.84 57.45 -18.95
N THR A 212 18.43 56.21 -19.25
CA THR A 212 16.98 55.98 -19.49
C THR A 212 16.39 54.65 -19.01
N GLY A 213 17.16 53.75 -18.39
CA GLY A 213 16.58 52.59 -17.69
C GLY A 213 15.79 51.61 -18.56
N THR A 214 16.14 51.46 -19.84
CA THR A 214 15.58 50.45 -20.75
C THR A 214 16.68 49.57 -21.31
N VAL A 215 16.54 48.26 -21.17
CA VAL A 215 17.32 47.25 -21.91
C VAL A 215 16.57 46.92 -23.19
N ILE A 216 17.28 46.98 -24.32
CA ILE A 216 16.79 46.61 -25.66
C ILE A 216 17.42 45.26 -25.99
N ASP A 217 16.62 44.26 -26.35
CA ASP A 217 17.14 43.01 -26.91
C ASP A 217 17.42 43.15 -28.42
N GLU A 218 18.12 42.18 -29.00
CA GLU A 218 18.53 42.18 -30.42
C GLU A 218 17.36 42.19 -31.42
N ASN A 219 16.10 42.09 -30.96
CA ASN A 219 14.90 42.06 -31.81
C ASN A 219 13.93 43.23 -31.60
N GLY A 220 14.27 44.22 -30.76
CA GLY A 220 13.62 45.55 -30.76
C GLY A 220 12.20 45.62 -30.15
N PHE A 221 11.81 44.72 -29.25
CA PHE A 221 10.54 44.82 -28.51
C PHE A 221 10.74 45.18 -27.03
N ALA A 222 9.99 46.17 -26.52
CA ALA A 222 10.04 46.63 -25.12
C ALA A 222 8.90 46.02 -24.29
N PHE A 223 9.23 45.41 -23.13
CA PHE A 223 8.25 44.96 -22.14
C PHE A 223 8.42 45.72 -20.81
N PRO A 224 7.33 46.04 -20.08
CA PRO A 224 7.41 46.72 -18.80
C PRO A 224 7.99 45.79 -17.72
N ALA A 225 8.93 46.32 -16.92
CA ALA A 225 9.54 45.61 -15.81
C ALA A 225 8.51 45.26 -14.71
N PRO A 226 8.57 44.06 -14.10
CA PRO A 226 7.77 43.76 -12.92
C PRO A 226 8.18 44.65 -11.75
N ALA A 227 7.18 45.20 -11.05
CA ALA A 227 7.36 46.05 -9.89
C ALA A 227 8.04 45.29 -8.74
N ALA A 228 9.11 45.87 -8.20
CA ALA A 228 9.78 45.37 -7.00
C ALA A 228 8.89 45.57 -5.77
N THR A 229 8.54 44.49 -5.07
CA THR A 229 8.04 44.55 -3.69
C THR A 229 9.22 44.71 -2.72
N PRO A 230 9.10 45.59 -1.70
CA PRO A 230 10.20 45.82 -0.77
C PRO A 230 10.43 44.61 0.15
N VAL A 231 11.71 44.27 0.30
CA VAL A 231 12.24 43.23 1.18
C VAL A 231 12.07 43.67 2.63
N GLN A 232 11.33 42.91 3.43
CA GLN A 232 11.16 43.16 4.86
C GLN A 232 12.42 42.68 5.61
N ALA A 233 13.05 43.61 6.35
CA ALA A 233 14.27 43.37 7.11
C ALA A 233 14.06 42.32 8.22
N ALA A 234 15.01 41.39 8.32
CA ALA A 234 15.08 40.36 9.34
C ALA A 234 15.33 40.97 10.74
N GLN A 235 14.57 40.51 11.73
CA GLN A 235 14.80 40.82 13.15
C GLN A 235 15.83 39.83 13.75
N PRO A 236 16.72 40.28 14.65
CA PRO A 236 17.70 39.42 15.29
C PRO A 236 17.05 38.52 16.37
N VAL A 237 17.38 37.23 16.31
CA VAL A 237 17.00 36.20 17.29
C VAL A 237 17.78 36.43 18.58
N GLN A 238 17.08 36.65 19.70
CA GLN A 238 17.68 36.69 21.03
C GLN A 238 17.85 35.27 21.58
N VAL A 239 19.08 34.92 21.94
CA VAL A 239 19.44 33.65 22.54
C VAL A 239 19.20 33.75 24.05
N GLN A 240 18.18 33.06 24.57
CA GLN A 240 17.96 32.93 26.02
C GLN A 240 18.49 31.59 26.50
N ALA A 241 19.51 31.64 27.35
CA ALA A 241 20.11 30.49 28.03
C ALA A 241 19.17 29.99 29.14
N GLN A 242 18.83 28.69 29.12
CA GLN A 242 18.19 28.01 30.25
C GLN A 242 19.26 27.41 31.18
N PRO A 243 19.16 27.60 32.51
CA PRO A 243 20.12 27.04 33.45
C PRO A 243 19.89 25.54 33.72
N VAL A 244 21.00 24.82 33.81
CA VAL A 244 21.14 23.41 34.21
C VAL A 244 20.86 23.27 35.71
N ALA A 245 19.96 22.37 36.09
CA ALA A 245 19.76 21.97 37.48
C ALA A 245 20.40 20.59 37.75
N THR A 246 21.14 20.55 38.85
CA THR A 246 22.02 19.50 39.39
C THR A 246 21.29 18.29 40.00
N ALA A 247 22.02 17.18 40.09
CA ALA A 247 21.61 15.85 40.55
C ALA A 247 21.67 15.62 42.09
N ALA A 248 21.11 14.44 42.48
CA ALA A 248 21.38 13.56 43.64
C ALA A 248 20.45 13.67 44.89
N PRO A 249 20.35 12.65 45.79
CA PRO A 249 20.58 11.19 45.71
C PRO A 249 19.39 10.32 46.24
N ALA A 250 19.58 9.00 46.27
CA ALA A 250 18.66 7.89 46.57
C ALA A 250 18.17 7.73 48.04
N THR A 251 17.07 6.97 48.23
CA THR A 251 16.89 6.03 49.38
C THR A 251 15.79 4.97 49.18
N ALA A 252 16.16 3.73 49.53
CA ALA A 252 15.44 2.66 50.27
C ALA A 252 14.27 1.84 49.68
N ALA A 253 14.48 0.53 49.71
CA ALA A 253 13.55 -0.60 49.52
C ALA A 253 12.60 -0.81 50.72
N PRO A 254 11.57 -1.68 50.57
CA PRO A 254 11.48 -2.86 51.43
C PRO A 254 11.18 -4.20 50.71
N GLN A 255 11.35 -5.27 51.49
CA GLN A 255 11.57 -6.68 51.19
C GLN A 255 10.39 -7.53 50.66
N ALA A 256 10.81 -8.53 49.87
CA ALA A 256 10.34 -9.90 49.59
C ALA A 256 9.19 -10.56 50.40
N GLN A 257 8.37 -11.34 49.69
CA GLN A 257 7.99 -12.73 50.04
C GLN A 257 7.74 -13.60 48.77
N PRO A 258 7.90 -14.93 48.85
CA PRO A 258 8.27 -15.79 47.72
C PRO A 258 7.09 -16.56 47.12
N VAL A 259 7.10 -16.80 45.81
CA VAL A 259 6.23 -17.82 45.20
C VAL A 259 6.93 -18.56 44.06
N ALA A 260 7.10 -19.86 44.30
CA ALA A 260 7.17 -21.00 43.36
C ALA A 260 8.08 -20.92 42.13
N GLN A 261 9.13 -21.75 42.18
CA GLN A 261 9.93 -22.21 41.03
C GLN A 261 9.07 -23.06 40.08
N ALA A 262 9.16 -22.79 38.78
CA ALA A 262 8.75 -23.66 37.69
C ALA A 262 9.93 -23.79 36.68
N PRO A 263 10.11 -24.95 36.05
CA PRO A 263 11.40 -25.43 35.55
C PRO A 263 11.92 -24.71 34.30
N ALA A 264 13.25 -24.72 34.18
CA ALA A 264 14.06 -24.06 33.18
C ALA A 264 13.64 -24.38 31.74
N GLN A 265 13.55 -23.31 30.94
CA GLN A 265 13.51 -23.36 29.49
C GLN A 265 14.84 -23.92 28.98
N HIS A 266 14.78 -24.98 28.17
CA HIS A 266 15.86 -25.34 27.27
C HIS A 266 16.02 -24.19 26.26
N THR A 267 17.00 -23.32 26.49
CA THR A 267 17.47 -22.37 25.49
C THR A 267 18.46 -23.14 24.64
N GLU A 268 17.98 -23.74 23.55
CA GLU A 268 18.85 -24.27 22.50
C GLU A 268 19.64 -23.08 21.94
N THR A 269 20.96 -23.14 22.06
CA THR A 269 21.84 -22.04 21.65
C THR A 269 21.82 -21.92 20.12
N GLN A 270 22.01 -20.70 19.59
CA GLN A 270 21.96 -20.46 18.13
C GLN A 270 22.91 -21.37 17.33
N GLU A 271 24.00 -21.84 17.94
CA GLU A 271 24.95 -22.77 17.33
C GLU A 271 24.38 -24.19 17.18
N GLU A 272 23.58 -24.65 18.14
CA GLU A 272 22.92 -25.97 18.10
C GLU A 272 21.83 -26.01 17.02
N MET A 273 21.09 -24.91 16.85
CA MET A 273 20.09 -24.76 15.77
C MET A 273 20.72 -24.80 14.38
N ILE A 274 21.90 -24.17 14.21
CA ILE A 274 22.64 -24.19 12.93
C ILE A 274 23.16 -25.61 12.64
N ALA A 275 23.69 -26.31 13.64
CA ALA A 275 24.16 -27.69 13.47
C ALA A 275 23.02 -28.65 13.09
N ARG A 276 21.81 -28.45 13.64
CA ARG A 276 20.61 -29.20 13.28
C ARG A 276 20.17 -28.93 11.83
N LEU A 277 20.11 -27.67 11.42
CA LEU A 277 19.72 -27.28 10.06
C LEU A 277 20.68 -27.82 8.99
N ILE A 278 21.98 -27.88 9.29
CA ILE A 278 22.98 -28.44 8.37
C ILE A 278 22.78 -29.95 8.20
N ARG A 279 22.40 -30.66 9.27
CA ARG A 279 22.14 -32.10 9.23
C ARG A 279 20.85 -32.43 8.46
N GLU A 280 19.79 -31.67 8.68
CA GLU A 280 18.49 -31.85 7.99
C GLU A 280 18.60 -31.58 6.48
N ASN A 281 19.38 -30.57 6.08
CA ASN A 281 19.64 -30.30 4.65
C ASN A 281 20.53 -31.34 3.97
N ALA A 282 21.38 -32.04 4.74
CA ALA A 282 22.18 -33.15 4.21
C ALA A 282 21.31 -34.39 3.93
N GLU A 283 20.31 -34.66 4.77
CA GLU A 283 19.35 -35.76 4.58
C GLU A 283 18.40 -35.52 3.39
N LEU A 284 18.03 -34.26 3.12
CA LEU A 284 17.14 -33.90 2.01
C LEU A 284 17.82 -33.90 0.62
N LYS A 285 19.16 -33.92 0.56
CA LYS A 285 19.89 -33.98 -0.73
C LYS A 285 19.89 -35.37 -1.39
N ASP A 286 19.59 -36.44 -0.65
CA ASP A 286 19.53 -37.81 -1.17
C ASP A 286 18.10 -38.29 -1.51
N ALA A 287 17.07 -37.48 -1.23
CA ALA A 287 15.69 -37.79 -1.61
C ALA A 287 15.40 -37.32 -3.05
N GLY A 288 15.77 -38.15 -4.02
CA GLY A 288 15.68 -37.88 -5.46
C GLY A 288 14.31 -37.39 -5.97
N SER A 289 14.39 -36.48 -6.94
CA SER A 289 13.29 -35.86 -7.70
C SER A 289 12.56 -36.87 -8.58
N ALA A 290 11.22 -36.88 -8.53
CA ALA A 290 10.35 -37.56 -9.50
C ALA A 290 9.47 -36.53 -10.22
N ILE A 291 9.97 -36.07 -11.37
CA ILE A 291 9.20 -35.40 -12.42
C ILE A 291 8.33 -36.46 -13.12
N GLY A 292 7.02 -36.20 -13.26
CA GLY A 292 6.19 -36.81 -14.31
C GLY A 292 4.98 -37.61 -13.85
N ALA A 293 3.83 -36.95 -13.69
CA ALA A 293 2.52 -37.58 -13.87
C ALA A 293 1.54 -36.52 -14.45
N PRO A 294 0.76 -36.86 -15.50
CA PRO A 294 -0.11 -35.92 -16.19
C PRO A 294 -1.35 -35.55 -15.37
N ALA A 295 -1.74 -34.27 -15.43
CA ALA A 295 -2.97 -33.76 -14.81
C ALA A 295 -4.23 -34.26 -15.56
N PRO A 296 -5.34 -34.59 -14.85
CA PRO A 296 -6.63 -34.82 -15.48
C PRO A 296 -7.24 -33.51 -16.01
N GLY A 297 -7.94 -33.62 -17.14
CA GLY A 297 -8.26 -32.54 -18.07
C GLY A 297 -9.28 -31.47 -17.62
N ASN A 298 -9.28 -30.39 -18.39
CA ASN A 298 -10.10 -29.18 -18.24
C ASN A 298 -11.53 -29.40 -18.78
N PRO A 299 -12.61 -29.11 -18.04
CA PRO A 299 -14.00 -29.38 -18.45
C PRO A 299 -14.61 -28.35 -19.43
N TRP A 300 -13.81 -27.48 -20.04
CA TRP A 300 -14.26 -26.45 -20.98
C TRP A 300 -13.64 -26.57 -22.38
N ALA A 301 -13.12 -27.75 -22.74
CA ALA A 301 -12.66 -28.01 -24.10
C ALA A 301 -13.84 -28.37 -25.01
N ASP A 302 -14.11 -27.49 -25.97
CA ASP A 302 -15.10 -27.66 -27.03
C ASP A 302 -14.68 -28.79 -27.99
N ASN A 303 -15.66 -29.56 -28.48
CA ASN A 303 -15.44 -30.66 -29.41
C ASN A 303 -15.10 -30.10 -30.80
N GLY A 304 -13.86 -30.29 -31.24
CA GLY A 304 -13.47 -29.97 -32.61
C GLY A 304 -12.11 -30.54 -32.98
N GLN A 305 -12.14 -31.62 -33.76
CA GLN A 305 -11.10 -32.12 -34.67
C GLN A 305 -9.98 -33.02 -34.10
N GLU A 306 -10.16 -34.30 -34.39
CA GLU A 306 -9.18 -35.25 -35.00
C GLU A 306 -7.72 -35.20 -34.54
N ALA A 307 -7.35 -36.28 -33.85
CA ALA A 307 -6.00 -36.67 -33.54
C ALA A 307 -5.24 -37.13 -34.79
N GLU A 308 -3.95 -36.78 -34.88
CA GLU A 308 -2.86 -37.64 -35.38
C GLU A 308 -1.48 -37.12 -34.87
N PRO A 309 -0.46 -37.98 -34.76
CA PRO A 309 0.54 -37.91 -33.69
C PRO A 309 1.88 -37.24 -34.03
N ALA A 310 2.65 -37.05 -32.95
CA ALA A 310 3.98 -36.47 -32.83
C ALA A 310 5.03 -36.89 -33.88
N GLY A 311 5.92 -35.94 -34.22
CA GLY A 311 7.19 -36.23 -34.87
C GLY A 311 8.04 -34.99 -35.10
N ILE A 312 9.08 -34.80 -34.29
CA ILE A 312 10.20 -33.91 -34.61
C ILE A 312 10.96 -34.55 -35.77
N THR A 313 11.06 -33.85 -36.90
CA THR A 313 12.10 -34.10 -37.89
C THR A 313 12.82 -32.81 -38.24
N TYR A 314 14.09 -32.77 -37.85
CA TYR A 314 15.10 -31.85 -38.33
C TYR A 314 15.53 -32.27 -39.73
N ARG A 315 15.46 -31.36 -40.73
CA ARG A 315 16.26 -31.39 -41.96
C ARG A 315 16.26 -30.01 -42.63
N GLY A 316 17.45 -29.46 -42.87
CA GLY A 316 17.71 -28.36 -43.79
C GLY A 316 18.10 -27.06 -43.11
#